data_AF-A0A819HY56-F1
#
_entry.id   AF-A0A819HY56-F1
#
_cell.length_a   1.000
_cell.length_b   1.000
_cell.length_c   1.000
_cell.angle_alpha   90.00
_cell.angle_beta   90.00
_cell.angle_gamma   90.00
#
_symmetry.space_group_name_H-M   'P 1'
#
loop_
_entity.id
_entity.type
_entity.pdbx_description
1 polymer ?
#
loop_
_entity_poly.entity_id
_entity_poly.type
_entity_poly.pdbx_seq_one_letter_code
_entity_poly.pdbx_strand_id
1 'polypeptide(L)'
;MMEQIHIRSRDKQNSIHHLRASKPQVTKLSRHHHIRRSYNNQHENQFKNKSKTIRTKRHVSLSSNNLWHNNNSETKITHNTASDITRDDEMDLSMRYLGTKPFKLSSLDETVSSHNHQKVQIRDAWPNWTSMHDDHHRYKKRRNKKKCSYPCIIKSIIIGLILLIISAILLVVLLTRSKSQTITINRTAVLRWNTTGETIAGVAGQFGNASNQLNVPFGLTMDWSNALYIADWSNHRVQKYLRNSSFGQTVAGQATGSYNTTSSFLYYPGDVAVDWNSNVYVADTFNNRIQLWTNGSSTGMTVAGTGSIGNGSNELARPYALTRDPNTGTLYISDTFNNRVMCYISGALSGSIVAGGLGSGTNNTQLSSPFGIYFDSLSNSLIIANGNANNIVRWTLGASSWTLLAGNANGMSGNTSTELNLPMDVTLDPMGNMYVVERLNHRIQFFPMGETIGTTVAGLTGISGSNSILLNQPMSVTLDSQLNLYVADTFNSRIQKFVRY
;
A
#
# COMPACT_ATOMS: atom_id res chain seq x y z
N MET A 1 -46.71 15.48 -43.65
CA MET A 1 -47.23 14.23 -44.26
C MET A 1 -47.04 14.38 -45.76
N MET A 2 -46.80 13.28 -46.48
CA MET A 2 -46.35 13.24 -47.89
C MET A 2 -44.93 13.81 -48.10
N GLU A 3 -44.00 13.22 -48.87
CA GLU A 3 -44.07 12.54 -50.19
C GLU A 3 -44.18 13.53 -51.37
N GLN A 4 -43.65 13.27 -52.57
CA GLN A 4 -42.45 12.55 -53.05
C GLN A 4 -42.45 12.72 -54.59
N ILE A 5 -41.30 12.62 -55.27
CA ILE A 5 -41.17 12.09 -56.67
C ILE A 5 -41.81 12.97 -57.81
N HIS A 6 -41.17 13.25 -58.96
CA HIS A 6 -41.00 12.41 -60.18
C HIS A 6 -40.03 13.17 -61.16
N ILE A 7 -39.03 12.54 -61.82
CA ILE A 7 -39.00 12.03 -63.23
C ILE A 7 -38.85 13.10 -64.34
N ARG A 8 -38.15 12.97 -65.50
CA ARG A 8 -37.28 11.98 -66.23
C ARG A 8 -36.20 12.82 -67.01
N SER A 9 -35.21 12.37 -67.81
CA SER A 9 -34.94 11.19 -68.70
C SER A 9 -33.40 11.06 -68.94
N ARG A 10 -32.82 9.87 -69.19
CA ARG A 10 -32.45 9.26 -70.52
C ARG A 10 -31.78 10.23 -71.54
N ASP A 11 -30.74 9.86 -72.31
CA ASP A 11 -30.30 8.52 -72.79
C ASP A 11 -28.82 8.51 -73.31
N LYS A 12 -28.11 7.35 -73.25
CA LYS A 12 -27.00 6.87 -74.17
C LYS A 12 -25.70 7.74 -74.31
N GLN A 13 -24.53 7.28 -74.81
CA GLN A 13 -23.91 5.95 -75.10
C GLN A 13 -22.35 6.06 -75.11
N ASN A 14 -21.65 4.90 -75.16
CA ASN A 14 -20.25 4.59 -75.53
C ASN A 14 -19.33 5.73 -76.08
N SER A 15 -18.00 5.78 -75.82
CA SER A 15 -17.04 4.75 -76.29
C SER A 15 -15.60 4.84 -75.73
N ILE A 16 -15.00 3.65 -75.53
CA ILE A 16 -13.60 3.19 -75.77
C ILE A 16 -12.48 4.23 -76.03
N HIS A 17 -11.34 4.07 -75.35
CA HIS A 17 -10.00 4.45 -75.86
C HIS A 17 -8.94 3.39 -75.52
N HIS A 18 -7.93 3.19 -76.39
CA HIS A 18 -6.94 2.10 -76.29
C HIS A 18 -5.47 2.58 -76.15
N LEU A 19 -4.75 1.94 -75.22
CA LEU A 19 -3.33 1.53 -75.24
C LEU A 19 -2.27 2.31 -76.07
N ARG A 20 -1.23 2.83 -75.38
CA ARG A 20 0.21 2.44 -75.48
C ARG A 20 1.11 3.43 -74.70
N ALA A 21 2.36 3.15 -74.31
CA ALA A 21 2.99 1.92 -73.75
C ALA A 21 4.45 2.23 -73.34
N SER A 22 4.89 1.92 -72.12
CA SER A 22 6.32 1.83 -71.75
C SER A 22 6.57 1.02 -70.46
N LYS A 23 7.76 0.38 -70.38
CA LYS A 23 8.34 -0.46 -69.32
C LYS A 23 9.87 -0.59 -69.63
N PRO A 24 10.73 -1.16 -68.75
CA PRO A 24 10.90 -0.88 -67.32
C PRO A 24 12.41 -0.85 -66.87
N GLN A 25 12.71 -0.36 -65.68
CA GLN A 25 13.75 -0.89 -64.76
C GLN A 25 13.21 -0.73 -63.32
N VAL A 26 13.16 -1.69 -62.37
CA VAL A 26 14.06 -2.81 -61.98
C VAL A 26 15.24 -2.26 -61.16
N THR A 27 15.43 -2.55 -59.86
CA THR A 27 14.79 -3.48 -58.89
C THR A 27 14.06 -2.68 -57.75
N LYS A 28 13.67 -3.13 -56.54
CA LYS A 28 13.86 -4.39 -55.77
C LYS A 28 12.69 -4.74 -54.80
N LEU A 29 12.93 -4.78 -53.49
CA LEU A 29 12.10 -5.28 -52.37
C LEU A 29 12.53 -4.52 -51.07
N SER A 30 11.76 -4.43 -49.96
CA SER A 30 10.43 -4.97 -49.58
C SER A 30 9.83 -4.26 -48.34
N ARG A 31 8.49 -4.37 -48.20
CA ARG A 31 7.64 -4.54 -46.97
C ARG A 31 8.26 -4.15 -45.60
N HIS A 32 7.59 -3.41 -44.71
CA HIS A 32 6.20 -3.55 -44.24
C HIS A 32 5.61 -2.24 -43.67
N HIS A 33 4.27 -2.20 -43.49
CA HIS A 33 3.61 -1.19 -42.66
C HIS A 33 3.69 -1.55 -41.16
N HIS A 34 4.01 -0.56 -40.33
CA HIS A 34 3.56 -0.48 -38.93
C HIS A 34 3.26 0.98 -38.59
N ILE A 35 2.04 1.27 -38.18
CA ILE A 35 1.63 2.63 -37.80
C ILE A 35 2.10 2.91 -36.37
N ARG A 36 3.20 3.66 -36.22
CA ARG A 36 3.51 4.36 -34.97
C ARG A 36 2.92 5.78 -35.03
N ARG A 37 2.05 6.12 -34.07
CA ARG A 37 1.83 7.54 -33.70
C ARG A 37 2.71 7.86 -32.50
N SER A 38 3.61 8.83 -32.68
CA SER A 38 4.33 9.44 -31.55
C SER A 38 3.40 10.39 -30.79
N TYR A 39 3.59 10.50 -29.48
CA TYR A 39 3.19 11.67 -28.71
C TYR A 39 4.46 12.29 -28.11
N ASN A 40 4.70 13.55 -28.45
CA ASN A 40 5.92 14.25 -28.04
C ASN A 40 5.78 14.77 -26.61
N ASN A 41 6.78 14.48 -25.77
CA ASN A 41 7.15 15.33 -24.65
C ASN A 41 8.38 16.15 -25.06
N GLN A 42 8.21 17.44 -25.38
CA GLN A 42 9.20 18.49 -25.13
C GLN A 42 8.54 19.86 -25.38
N HIS A 43 8.47 20.68 -24.32
CA HIS A 43 8.35 22.14 -24.43
C HIS A 43 9.41 22.75 -23.51
N GLU A 44 10.64 22.78 -24.01
CA GLU A 44 11.77 23.46 -23.39
C GLU A 44 11.94 24.81 -24.10
N ASN A 45 12.02 25.91 -23.36
CA ASN A 45 12.15 27.24 -23.97
C ASN A 45 13.18 28.09 -23.21
N GLN A 46 14.12 28.69 -23.95
CA GLN A 46 15.36 29.23 -23.40
C GLN A 46 15.17 30.66 -22.87
N PHE A 47 15.77 30.97 -21.71
CA PHE A 47 16.18 32.33 -21.37
C PHE A 47 17.70 32.39 -21.13
N LYS A 48 18.42 32.93 -22.11
CA LYS A 48 19.86 33.20 -22.00
C LYS A 48 20.09 34.57 -21.36
N ASN A 49 20.69 34.58 -20.17
CA ASN A 49 21.17 35.82 -19.55
C ASN A 49 22.19 36.51 -20.47
N LYS A 50 21.87 37.72 -20.93
CA LYS A 50 22.86 38.66 -21.49
C LYS A 50 23.18 39.72 -20.45
N SER A 51 24.39 39.66 -19.90
CA SER A 51 24.97 40.75 -19.13
C SER A 51 24.97 42.04 -19.96
N LYS A 52 24.49 43.14 -19.39
CA LYS A 52 24.75 44.50 -19.85
C LYS A 52 25.08 45.38 -18.66
N THR A 53 26.36 45.76 -18.58
CA THR A 53 26.88 46.72 -17.60
C THR A 53 26.17 48.06 -17.72
N ILE A 54 25.59 48.56 -16.62
CA ILE A 54 25.21 49.97 -16.47
C ILE A 54 26.04 50.56 -15.33
N ARG A 55 26.89 51.54 -15.66
CA ARG A 55 27.54 52.41 -14.69
C ARG A 55 26.58 53.53 -14.32
N THR A 56 26.16 53.62 -13.07
CA THR A 56 25.70 54.88 -12.45
C THR A 56 26.68 55.27 -11.36
N LYS A 57 26.99 56.57 -11.26
CA LYS A 57 28.03 57.09 -10.36
C LYS A 57 27.49 57.20 -8.92
N ARG A 58 28.39 57.06 -7.95
CA ARG A 58 28.15 57.60 -6.60
C ARG A 58 27.95 59.12 -6.70
N HIS A 59 27.02 59.66 -5.93
CA HIS A 59 27.18 60.99 -5.34
C HIS A 59 27.02 60.87 -3.83
N VAL A 60 27.78 61.68 -3.10
CA VAL A 60 27.77 61.73 -1.64
C VAL A 60 27.04 63.00 -1.22
N SER A 61 26.20 62.91 -0.20
CA SER A 61 25.69 64.06 0.55
C SER A 61 25.81 63.77 2.05
N LEU A 62 26.47 64.68 2.77
CA LEU A 62 26.72 64.59 4.21
C LEU A 62 25.74 65.48 4.98
N SER A 63 25.05 64.91 5.97
CA SER A 63 24.66 65.56 7.22
C SER A 63 24.26 64.46 8.23
N SER A 64 24.82 64.26 9.42
CA SER A 64 25.46 65.10 10.47
C SER A 64 24.48 65.62 11.54
N ASN A 65 24.63 65.06 12.76
CA ASN A 65 24.27 65.64 14.07
C ASN A 65 22.76 65.73 14.39
N ASN A 66 22.26 65.52 15.63
CA ASN A 66 22.85 65.15 16.93
C ASN A 66 22.05 63.97 17.59
N LEU A 67 22.51 63.09 18.51
CA LEU A 67 23.46 63.09 19.67
C LEU A 67 22.75 63.30 21.04
N TRP A 68 23.23 62.59 22.10
CA TRP A 68 22.77 62.57 23.53
C TRP A 68 21.46 61.78 23.81
N HIS A 69 21.24 61.05 24.91
CA HIS A 69 22.05 60.39 26.00
C HIS A 69 21.02 59.62 26.91
N ASN A 70 21.31 58.70 27.85
CA ASN A 70 22.40 57.73 28.16
C ASN A 70 21.87 56.74 29.25
N ASN A 71 22.72 55.82 29.73
CA ASN A 71 22.64 55.08 31.01
C ASN A 71 21.55 53.99 31.15
N ASN A 72 21.70 52.99 32.04
CA ASN A 72 22.85 52.15 32.42
C ASN A 72 22.37 51.08 33.43
N SER A 73 22.82 49.83 33.28
CA SER A 73 23.19 48.96 34.42
C SER A 73 23.85 47.67 33.94
N GLU A 74 25.01 47.35 34.52
CA GLU A 74 25.69 46.07 34.36
C GLU A 74 25.26 45.11 35.49
N THR A 75 25.30 43.80 35.24
CA THR A 75 25.76 42.85 36.26
C THR A 75 26.64 41.77 35.63
N LYS A 76 27.75 41.47 36.29
CA LYS A 76 28.81 40.55 35.83
C LYS A 76 29.41 39.89 37.06
N ILE A 77 29.40 38.55 37.11
CA ILE A 77 29.97 37.76 38.22
C ILE A 77 30.82 36.63 37.62
N THR A 78 31.97 36.36 38.23
CA THR A 78 32.98 35.38 37.80
C THR A 78 33.61 34.69 39.02
N HIS A 79 34.42 33.63 38.81
CA HIS A 79 35.15 32.83 39.82
C HIS A 79 34.26 31.83 40.61
N ASN A 80 34.73 30.70 41.17
CA ASN A 80 35.98 29.90 41.09
C ASN A 80 35.65 28.47 41.66
N THR A 81 36.42 27.38 41.57
CA THR A 81 37.80 27.08 41.11
C THR A 81 37.80 25.69 40.42
N ALA A 82 38.94 24.96 40.39
CA ALA A 82 39.02 23.52 40.07
C ALA A 82 39.91 22.78 41.10
N SER A 83 39.73 21.47 41.26
CA SER A 83 40.65 20.57 41.97
C SER A 83 40.37 19.09 41.66
N ASP A 84 41.36 18.35 41.15
CA ASP A 84 41.39 16.89 41.19
C ASP A 84 41.56 16.38 42.63
N ILE A 85 41.13 15.14 42.91
CA ILE A 85 41.92 14.16 43.67
C ILE A 85 41.36 12.73 43.51
N THR A 86 42.27 11.77 43.69
CA THR A 86 42.24 10.37 43.29
C THR A 86 41.66 9.38 44.32
N ARG A 87 41.06 8.29 43.80
CA ARG A 87 41.23 6.86 44.22
C ARG A 87 40.67 6.37 45.58
N ASP A 88 40.45 5.05 45.75
CA ASP A 88 40.36 3.97 44.74
C ASP A 88 38.88 3.68 44.36
N ASP A 89 38.12 2.66 44.78
CA ASP A 89 38.31 1.45 45.61
C ASP A 89 37.45 0.29 45.02
N GLU A 90 37.77 -0.96 45.38
CA GLU A 90 37.30 -2.22 44.77
C GLU A 90 35.91 -2.70 45.29
N MET A 91 35.10 -3.45 44.51
CA MET A 91 35.32 -4.90 44.35
C MET A 91 34.83 -5.47 43.00
N ASP A 92 35.76 -6.05 42.25
CA ASP A 92 35.53 -7.07 41.21
C ASP A 92 35.33 -8.46 41.87
N LEU A 93 34.70 -9.41 41.17
CA LEU A 93 34.99 -10.83 41.33
C LEU A 93 34.58 -11.71 40.13
N SER A 94 35.34 -11.60 39.03
CA SER A 94 35.81 -12.73 38.18
C SER A 94 34.78 -13.66 37.48
N MET A 95 34.76 -13.77 36.15
CA MET A 95 35.69 -14.57 35.30
C MET A 95 35.72 -16.09 35.55
N ARG A 96 35.30 -16.90 34.54
CA ARG A 96 36.23 -17.75 33.75
C ARG A 96 35.60 -18.42 32.50
N TYR A 97 36.50 -18.70 31.55
CA TYR A 97 36.30 -19.37 30.25
C TYR A 97 35.92 -20.85 30.33
N LEU A 98 35.23 -21.36 29.30
CA LEU A 98 35.63 -22.47 28.38
C LEU A 98 34.54 -22.66 27.28
N GLY A 99 34.82 -23.05 26.04
CA GLY A 99 36.11 -23.22 25.37
C GLY A 99 36.24 -24.45 24.43
N THR A 100 35.37 -24.67 23.45
CA THR A 100 35.51 -25.75 22.42
C THR A 100 35.16 -25.32 20.99
N LYS A 101 35.54 -26.14 19.99
CA LYS A 101 35.62 -25.80 18.55
C LYS A 101 34.47 -26.36 17.70
N PRO A 102 34.20 -25.80 16.49
CA PRO A 102 33.15 -26.28 15.59
C PRO A 102 33.51 -27.60 14.90
N PHE A 103 32.48 -28.38 14.55
CA PHE A 103 32.63 -29.57 13.70
C PHE A 103 32.29 -29.25 12.24
N LYS A 104 33.17 -29.71 11.34
CA LYS A 104 32.94 -29.78 9.89
C LYS A 104 32.88 -31.26 9.52
N LEU A 105 31.97 -31.66 8.65
CA LEU A 105 32.09 -32.94 7.94
C LEU A 105 31.76 -32.73 6.45
N SER A 106 32.31 -33.59 5.61
CA SER A 106 32.40 -33.41 4.15
C SER A 106 31.50 -34.38 3.38
N SER A 107 31.36 -34.07 2.09
CA SER A 107 30.81 -34.91 1.04
C SER A 107 31.37 -36.33 1.01
N LEU A 108 30.52 -37.27 0.60
CA LEU A 108 30.88 -38.46 -0.18
C LEU A 108 29.78 -38.69 -1.22
N ASP A 109 30.18 -38.82 -2.49
CA ASP A 109 29.35 -39.38 -3.56
C ASP A 109 29.42 -40.91 -3.51
N GLU A 110 28.35 -41.60 -3.92
CA GLU A 110 28.49 -42.82 -4.71
C GLU A 110 27.23 -43.14 -5.53
N THR A 111 27.32 -44.11 -6.44
CA THR A 111 26.53 -44.11 -7.68
C THR A 111 25.51 -45.25 -7.83
N VAL A 112 24.42 -44.90 -8.53
CA VAL A 112 23.70 -45.73 -9.53
C VAL A 112 23.79 -47.26 -9.40
N SER A 113 22.66 -47.89 -9.07
CA SER A 113 22.14 -48.94 -9.95
C SER A 113 20.61 -48.97 -9.96
N SER A 114 20.05 -49.29 -11.12
CA SER A 114 18.65 -49.67 -11.31
C SER A 114 18.64 -51.10 -11.87
N HIS A 115 17.61 -51.89 -11.54
CA HIS A 115 17.35 -53.19 -12.17
C HIS A 115 15.85 -53.39 -12.39
N ASN A 116 15.53 -54.23 -13.37
CA ASN A 116 14.26 -54.18 -14.09
C ASN A 116 13.39 -55.44 -13.89
N HIS A 117 12.17 -55.41 -14.44
CA HIS A 117 11.13 -56.45 -14.32
C HIS A 117 11.56 -57.91 -14.46
N GLN A 118 10.85 -58.79 -13.72
CA GLN A 118 10.18 -59.95 -14.33
C GLN A 118 8.73 -60.08 -13.80
N LYS A 119 7.95 -61.06 -14.30
CA LYS A 119 6.48 -60.98 -14.46
C LYS A 119 5.80 -62.36 -14.28
N VAL A 120 4.49 -62.37 -13.92
CA VAL A 120 3.48 -63.41 -14.30
C VAL A 120 3.64 -64.80 -13.59
N GLN A 121 2.65 -65.59 -13.12
CA GLN A 121 1.16 -65.61 -13.06
C GLN A 121 0.66 -65.61 -11.59
N ILE A 122 -0.53 -65.16 -11.17
CA ILE A 122 -1.95 -65.54 -11.45
C ILE A 122 -2.31 -67.00 -11.08
N ARG A 123 -3.22 -67.16 -10.10
CA ARG A 123 -4.26 -68.22 -10.08
C ARG A 123 -5.34 -67.94 -9.02
N ASP A 124 -6.59 -67.95 -9.47
CA ASP A 124 -7.80 -67.79 -8.64
C ASP A 124 -8.34 -69.14 -8.15
N ALA A 125 -9.03 -69.16 -7.00
CA ALA A 125 -10.12 -70.10 -6.69
C ALA A 125 -10.91 -69.68 -5.44
N TRP A 126 -12.24 -69.56 -5.55
CA TRP A 126 -13.18 -69.73 -4.45
C TRP A 126 -13.69 -71.18 -4.42
N PRO A 127 -14.18 -71.68 -3.28
CA PRO A 127 -15.23 -72.70 -3.25
C PRO A 127 -16.59 -72.12 -2.83
N ASN A 128 -17.67 -72.64 -3.43
CA ASN A 128 -19.06 -72.30 -3.09
C ASN A 128 -19.62 -73.16 -1.95
N TRP A 129 -20.81 -72.78 -1.46
CA TRP A 129 -21.64 -73.58 -0.57
C TRP A 129 -22.05 -74.93 -1.18
N THR A 130 -22.17 -75.94 -0.32
CA THR A 130 -23.14 -77.05 -0.47
C THR A 130 -23.80 -77.34 0.87
N SER A 131 -25.05 -77.80 0.84
CA SER A 131 -25.84 -78.19 2.01
C SER A 131 -26.14 -79.69 1.99
N MET A 132 -26.33 -80.29 3.16
CA MET A 132 -27.08 -81.55 3.29
C MET A 132 -27.71 -81.67 4.69
N HIS A 133 -28.71 -82.54 4.80
CA HIS A 133 -29.71 -82.53 5.87
C HIS A 133 -29.32 -83.27 7.16
N ASP A 134 -30.00 -82.86 8.23
CA ASP A 134 -30.53 -83.61 9.38
C ASP A 134 -29.98 -85.02 9.72
N ASP A 135 -29.77 -85.26 11.02
CA ASP A 135 -30.45 -86.39 11.66
C ASP A 135 -30.81 -86.08 13.13
N HIS A 136 -31.81 -86.79 13.69
CA HIS A 136 -32.61 -86.29 14.81
C HIS A 136 -32.92 -87.35 15.87
N HIS A 137 -32.24 -87.33 17.03
CA HIS A 137 -32.57 -88.23 18.16
C HIS A 137 -32.60 -87.55 19.55
N ARG A 138 -33.67 -87.87 20.31
CA ARG A 138 -33.91 -87.48 21.71
C ARG A 138 -33.46 -88.59 22.67
N TYR A 139 -33.04 -88.26 23.90
CA TYR A 139 -33.80 -88.73 25.08
C TYR A 139 -33.62 -87.90 26.38
N LYS A 140 -34.33 -88.32 27.43
CA LYS A 140 -34.91 -87.50 28.51
C LYS A 140 -34.03 -87.34 29.78
N LYS A 141 -33.81 -86.06 30.16
CA LYS A 141 -34.36 -85.42 31.39
C LYS A 141 -34.27 -86.20 32.73
N ARG A 142 -33.46 -85.71 33.67
CA ARG A 142 -33.70 -85.84 35.13
C ARG A 142 -33.70 -84.45 35.80
N ARG A 143 -34.78 -84.10 36.50
CA ARG A 143 -34.84 -82.94 37.41
C ARG A 143 -34.47 -83.41 38.82
N ASN A 144 -33.56 -82.71 39.49
CA ASN A 144 -33.36 -82.85 40.93
C ASN A 144 -33.32 -81.45 41.57
N LYS A 145 -34.31 -81.13 42.42
CA LYS A 145 -34.21 -79.97 43.32
C LYS A 145 -33.21 -80.32 44.43
N LYS A 146 -32.08 -79.63 44.53
CA LYS A 146 -31.27 -79.59 45.75
C LYS A 146 -31.17 -78.15 46.25
N LYS A 147 -31.08 -78.00 47.57
CA LYS A 147 -31.13 -76.71 48.28
C LYS A 147 -29.94 -75.82 47.89
N CYS A 148 -30.12 -74.51 47.95
CA CYS A 148 -29.02 -73.56 47.80
C CYS A 148 -27.92 -73.84 48.83
N SER A 149 -26.66 -73.76 48.40
CA SER A 149 -25.49 -73.71 49.28
C SER A 149 -24.77 -72.39 49.05
N TYR A 150 -24.42 -71.70 50.14
CA TYR A 150 -23.92 -70.33 50.12
C TYR A 150 -22.62 -70.06 49.32
N PRO A 151 -21.70 -71.02 49.06
CA PRO A 151 -20.48 -70.75 48.27
C PRO A 151 -20.72 -70.27 46.83
N CYS A 152 -21.88 -70.55 46.23
CA CYS A 152 -22.15 -70.15 44.85
C CYS A 152 -22.38 -68.63 44.70
N ILE A 153 -23.10 -68.00 45.63
CA ILE A 153 -23.44 -66.57 45.57
C ILE A 153 -22.17 -65.73 45.69
N ILE A 154 -21.27 -66.08 46.61
CA ILE A 154 -19.99 -65.39 46.82
C ILE A 154 -19.13 -65.45 45.56
N LYS A 155 -19.05 -66.60 44.86
CA LYS A 155 -18.32 -66.70 43.59
C LYS A 155 -18.93 -65.82 42.50
N SER A 156 -20.26 -65.74 42.38
CA SER A 156 -20.93 -64.83 41.44
C SER A 156 -20.65 -63.35 41.76
N ILE A 157 -20.63 -62.97 43.04
CA ILE A 157 -20.30 -61.59 43.46
C ILE A 157 -18.83 -61.26 43.13
N ILE A 158 -17.89 -62.17 43.40
CA ILE A 158 -16.47 -61.98 43.06
C ILE A 158 -16.28 -61.83 41.54
N ILE A 159 -16.94 -62.65 40.72
CA ILE A 159 -16.88 -62.53 39.26
C ILE A 159 -17.49 -61.19 38.80
N GLY A 160 -18.60 -60.75 39.40
CA GLY A 160 -19.21 -59.45 39.11
C GLY A 160 -18.29 -58.27 39.45
N LEU A 161 -17.60 -58.32 40.60
CA LEU A 161 -16.60 -57.32 41.01
C LEU A 161 -15.39 -57.30 40.06
N ILE A 162 -14.88 -58.47 39.66
CA ILE A 162 -13.78 -58.58 38.70
C ILE A 162 -14.19 -57.98 37.34
N LEU A 163 -15.40 -58.29 36.85
CA LEU A 163 -15.91 -57.71 35.59
C LEU A 163 -16.12 -56.19 35.69
N LEU A 164 -16.61 -55.68 36.82
CA LEU A 164 -16.69 -54.23 37.07
C LEU A 164 -15.30 -53.58 37.04
N ILE A 165 -14.30 -54.15 37.73
CA ILE A 165 -12.92 -53.65 37.74
C ILE A 165 -12.33 -53.67 36.32
N ILE A 166 -12.51 -54.76 35.57
CA ILE A 166 -12.07 -54.84 34.16
C ILE A 166 -12.75 -53.77 33.31
N SER A 167 -14.07 -53.56 33.47
CA SER A 167 -14.81 -52.53 32.73
C SER A 167 -14.34 -51.11 33.08
N ALA A 168 -14.02 -50.84 34.34
CA ALA A 168 -13.48 -49.56 34.79
C ALA A 168 -12.06 -49.32 34.25
N ILE A 169 -11.20 -50.34 34.24
CA ILE A 169 -9.86 -50.27 33.63
C ILE A 169 -9.98 -50.04 32.12
N LEU A 170 -10.89 -50.73 31.42
CA LEU A 170 -11.16 -50.51 30.00
C LEU A 170 -11.66 -49.08 29.72
N LEU A 171 -12.56 -48.56 30.56
CA LEU A 171 -13.05 -47.19 30.47
C LEU A 171 -11.92 -46.17 30.69
N VAL A 172 -11.05 -46.38 31.69
CA VAL A 172 -9.86 -45.53 31.93
C VAL A 172 -8.87 -45.63 30.76
N VAL A 173 -8.66 -46.79 30.16
CA VAL A 173 -7.81 -46.96 28.96
C VAL A 173 -8.41 -46.26 27.74
N LEU A 174 -9.74 -46.27 27.57
CA LEU A 174 -10.42 -45.53 26.51
C LEU A 174 -10.32 -44.00 26.73
N LEU A 175 -10.57 -43.53 27.94
CA LEU A 175 -10.48 -42.12 28.33
C LEU A 175 -9.04 -41.56 28.31
N THR A 176 -8.02 -42.40 28.55
CA THR A 176 -6.61 -41.99 28.43
C THR A 176 -6.10 -42.04 26.99
N ARG A 177 -6.67 -42.89 26.12
CA ARG A 177 -6.40 -42.89 24.67
C ARG A 177 -6.97 -41.67 23.93
N SER A 178 -7.94 -40.94 24.48
CA SER A 178 -8.51 -39.75 23.83
C SER A 178 -7.72 -38.45 24.04
N LYS A 179 -6.46 -38.51 24.49
CA LYS A 179 -5.52 -37.38 24.37
C LYS A 179 -5.16 -37.18 22.89
N SER A 180 -6.04 -36.49 22.17
CA SER A 180 -5.73 -35.94 20.86
C SER A 180 -4.45 -35.10 20.98
N GLN A 181 -3.42 -35.48 20.23
CA GLN A 181 -2.23 -34.64 20.12
C GLN A 181 -2.61 -33.45 19.25
N THR A 182 -2.99 -32.35 19.88
CA THR A 182 -3.06 -31.04 19.22
C THR A 182 -1.64 -30.70 18.78
N ILE A 183 -1.29 -31.05 17.55
CA ILE A 183 -0.05 -30.60 16.92
C ILE A 183 -0.21 -29.10 16.73
N THR A 184 0.30 -28.33 17.69
CA THR A 184 0.45 -26.87 17.56
C THR A 184 1.49 -26.62 16.47
N ILE A 185 1.04 -26.65 15.22
CA ILE A 185 1.82 -26.24 14.05
C ILE A 185 2.07 -24.75 14.23
N ASN A 186 3.21 -24.40 14.84
CA ASN A 186 3.60 -23.03 15.17
C ASN A 186 4.10 -22.30 13.90
N ARG A 187 3.28 -22.33 12.85
CA ARG A 187 3.44 -21.48 11.66
C ARG A 187 3.06 -20.07 12.06
N THR A 188 4.03 -19.16 11.99
CA THR A 188 3.75 -17.73 11.96
C THR A 188 2.75 -17.44 10.84
N ALA A 189 1.72 -16.64 11.15
CA ALA A 189 0.74 -16.24 10.16
C ALA A 189 1.38 -15.23 9.20
N VAL A 190 1.80 -15.70 8.03
CA VAL A 190 2.34 -14.85 6.96
C VAL A 190 1.17 -14.12 6.30
N LEU A 191 1.13 -12.79 6.42
CA LEU A 191 0.13 -11.96 5.74
C LEU A 191 0.23 -12.15 4.21
N ARG A 192 -0.90 -12.40 3.56
CA ARG A 192 -0.98 -12.65 2.11
C ARG A 192 -2.21 -11.98 1.52
N TRP A 193 -2.07 -11.54 0.28
CA TRP A 193 -3.16 -10.99 -0.53
C TRP A 193 -3.31 -11.81 -1.80
N ASN A 194 -4.51 -11.80 -2.39
CA ASN A 194 -4.75 -12.42 -3.68
C ASN A 194 -3.88 -11.75 -4.77
N THR A 195 -3.50 -12.51 -5.80
CA THR A 195 -2.65 -12.01 -6.89
C THR A 195 -3.45 -11.26 -7.98
N THR A 196 -4.77 -11.14 -7.81
CA THR A 196 -5.69 -10.52 -8.77
C THR A 196 -6.61 -9.53 -8.06
N GLY A 197 -6.50 -8.26 -8.42
CA GLY A 197 -7.36 -7.20 -7.92
C GLY A 197 -8.78 -7.25 -8.48
N GLU A 198 -9.75 -6.97 -7.62
CA GLU A 198 -11.15 -6.71 -7.99
C GLU A 198 -11.29 -5.22 -8.31
N THR A 199 -11.94 -4.86 -9.43
CA THR A 199 -12.22 -3.45 -9.75
C THR A 199 -13.45 -2.98 -8.99
N ILE A 200 -13.26 -2.16 -7.95
CA ILE A 200 -14.34 -1.74 -7.03
C ILE A 200 -14.85 -0.31 -7.27
N ALA A 201 -14.13 0.50 -8.06
CA ALA A 201 -14.53 1.85 -8.48
C ALA A 201 -13.82 2.23 -9.79
N GLY A 202 -14.47 3.05 -10.62
CA GLY A 202 -14.05 3.29 -12.00
C GLY A 202 -14.28 2.09 -12.93
N VAL A 203 -13.85 2.21 -14.18
CA VAL A 203 -13.98 1.15 -15.20
C VAL A 203 -12.62 0.92 -15.86
N ALA A 204 -12.13 -0.32 -15.79
CA ALA A 204 -10.77 -0.67 -16.20
C ALA A 204 -10.48 -0.26 -17.66
N GLY A 205 -9.51 0.65 -17.84
CA GLY A 205 -9.09 1.17 -19.14
C GLY A 205 -10.06 2.18 -19.79
N GLN A 206 -11.11 2.62 -19.09
CA GLN A 206 -12.08 3.59 -19.60
C GLN A 206 -12.05 4.88 -18.75
N PHE A 207 -11.41 5.91 -19.30
CA PHE A 207 -11.45 7.27 -18.77
C PHE A 207 -12.84 7.87 -18.98
N GLY A 208 -13.40 8.54 -17.97
CA GLY A 208 -14.64 9.30 -18.12
C GLY A 208 -15.11 9.95 -16.82
N ASN A 209 -16.18 10.73 -16.89
CA ASN A 209 -16.75 11.50 -15.78
C ASN A 209 -18.16 11.06 -15.37
N ALA A 210 -18.69 9.93 -15.87
CA ALA A 210 -19.89 9.32 -15.32
C ALA A 210 -19.70 8.96 -13.83
N SER A 211 -20.80 8.68 -13.11
CA SER A 211 -20.75 8.36 -11.68
C SER A 211 -20.01 7.06 -11.35
N ASN A 212 -19.99 6.08 -12.27
CA ASN A 212 -19.20 4.85 -12.17
C ASN A 212 -17.80 4.94 -12.82
N GLN A 213 -17.44 6.09 -13.39
CA GLN A 213 -16.16 6.30 -14.06
C GLN A 213 -15.22 7.18 -13.24
N LEU A 214 -13.93 7.03 -13.53
CA LEU A 214 -12.83 7.84 -13.00
C LEU A 214 -11.94 8.26 -14.16
N ASN A 215 -11.09 9.25 -13.92
CA ASN A 215 -10.15 9.77 -14.89
C ASN A 215 -8.83 10.09 -14.20
N VAL A 216 -7.89 9.13 -14.28
CA VAL A 216 -6.56 9.23 -13.66
C VAL A 216 -6.64 9.45 -12.12
N PRO A 217 -7.33 8.58 -11.35
CA PRO A 217 -7.48 8.78 -9.89
C PRO A 217 -6.13 8.77 -9.15
N PHE A 218 -5.92 9.71 -8.24
CA PHE A 218 -4.70 9.86 -7.43
C PHE A 218 -4.93 9.34 -5.99
N GLY A 219 -4.99 10.21 -4.97
CA GLY A 219 -5.16 9.83 -3.57
C GLY A 219 -6.51 9.17 -3.27
N LEU A 220 -6.52 8.26 -2.30
CA LEU A 220 -7.74 7.60 -1.82
C LEU A 220 -7.72 7.35 -0.31
N THR A 221 -8.90 7.42 0.31
CA THR A 221 -9.08 7.11 1.74
C THR A 221 -10.43 6.44 2.00
N MET A 222 -10.61 5.82 3.16
CA MET A 222 -11.89 5.24 3.59
C MET A 222 -12.37 5.85 4.90
N ASP A 223 -13.68 6.08 5.01
CA ASP A 223 -14.31 6.35 6.31
C ASP A 223 -14.57 5.05 7.11
N TRP A 224 -14.98 5.21 8.36
CA TRP A 224 -15.28 4.11 9.28
C TRP A 224 -16.41 3.17 8.82
N SER A 225 -17.23 3.56 7.84
CA SER A 225 -18.22 2.67 7.22
C SER A 225 -17.60 1.78 6.12
N ASN A 226 -16.33 2.01 5.78
CA ASN A 226 -15.62 1.49 4.61
C ASN A 226 -16.23 2.02 3.29
N ALA A 227 -16.74 3.27 3.30
CA ALA A 227 -16.99 4.02 2.07
C ALA A 227 -15.70 4.72 1.62
N LEU A 228 -15.44 4.66 0.32
CA LEU A 228 -14.18 5.02 -0.31
C LEU A 228 -14.27 6.41 -0.95
N TYR A 229 -13.34 7.30 -0.62
CA TYR A 229 -13.21 8.64 -1.18
C TYR A 229 -12.00 8.65 -2.11
N ILE A 230 -12.17 9.21 -3.31
CA ILE A 230 -11.17 9.16 -4.38
C ILE A 230 -10.97 10.57 -4.93
N ALA A 231 -9.72 11.04 -4.95
CA ALA A 231 -9.33 12.23 -5.67
C ALA A 231 -9.28 11.93 -7.18
N ASP A 232 -10.36 12.29 -7.89
CA ASP A 232 -10.58 12.02 -9.31
C ASP A 232 -9.89 13.11 -10.15
N TRP A 233 -8.55 13.12 -10.08
CA TRP A 233 -7.61 14.19 -10.49
C TRP A 233 -8.01 14.93 -11.78
N SER A 234 -8.14 14.21 -12.90
CA SER A 234 -8.45 14.80 -14.22
C SER A 234 -9.93 15.10 -14.43
N ASN A 235 -10.80 14.69 -13.50
CA ASN A 235 -12.19 15.14 -13.39
C ASN A 235 -12.36 16.18 -12.27
N HIS A 236 -11.29 16.69 -11.66
CA HIS A 236 -11.28 17.85 -10.75
C HIS A 236 -12.34 17.80 -9.62
N ARG A 237 -12.56 16.60 -9.07
CA ARG A 237 -13.60 16.31 -8.08
C ARG A 237 -13.15 15.24 -7.09
N VAL A 238 -13.87 15.09 -5.99
CA VAL A 238 -13.77 13.92 -5.10
C VAL A 238 -15.04 13.09 -5.22
N GLN A 239 -14.87 11.80 -5.49
CA GLN A 239 -15.96 10.82 -5.57
C GLN A 239 -16.00 9.97 -4.30
N LYS A 240 -17.16 9.90 -3.62
CA LYS A 240 -17.47 8.94 -2.55
C LYS A 240 -18.22 7.73 -3.13
N TYR A 241 -17.62 6.55 -3.07
CA TYR A 241 -18.24 5.27 -3.37
C TYR A 241 -18.66 4.60 -2.05
N LEU A 242 -19.95 4.31 -1.86
CA LEU A 242 -20.40 3.52 -0.71
C LEU A 242 -19.89 2.07 -0.81
N ARG A 243 -19.75 1.38 0.33
CA ARG A 243 -19.32 -0.03 0.37
C ARG A 243 -20.21 -0.88 -0.57
N ASN A 244 -19.56 -1.60 -1.49
CA ASN A 244 -20.18 -2.42 -2.54
C ASN A 244 -20.99 -1.65 -3.61
N SER A 245 -20.90 -0.31 -3.68
CA SER A 245 -21.47 0.47 -4.78
C SER A 245 -20.47 0.58 -5.94
N SER A 246 -20.90 0.27 -7.16
CA SER A 246 -20.15 0.58 -8.40
C SER A 246 -20.32 2.04 -8.87
N PHE A 247 -21.09 2.85 -8.14
CA PHE A 247 -21.35 4.26 -8.46
C PHE A 247 -20.87 5.17 -7.33
N GLY A 248 -20.12 6.21 -7.70
CA GLY A 248 -19.65 7.27 -6.81
C GLY A 248 -20.51 8.53 -6.88
N GLN A 249 -20.72 9.15 -5.72
CA GLN A 249 -21.32 10.47 -5.54
C GLN A 249 -20.21 11.54 -5.50
N THR A 250 -20.37 12.66 -6.20
CA THR A 250 -19.45 13.81 -6.03
C THR A 250 -19.69 14.45 -4.67
N VAL A 251 -18.63 14.57 -3.87
CA VAL A 251 -18.66 15.15 -2.50
C VAL A 251 -17.76 16.37 -2.33
N ALA A 252 -16.88 16.65 -3.30
CA ALA A 252 -16.17 17.92 -3.42
C ALA A 252 -15.86 18.22 -4.89
N GLY A 253 -15.80 19.51 -5.25
CA GLY A 253 -15.71 19.96 -6.65
C GLY A 253 -17.02 19.80 -7.43
N GLN A 254 -16.96 19.90 -8.76
CA GLN A 254 -18.14 19.84 -9.63
C GLN A 254 -18.30 18.47 -10.29
N ALA A 255 -19.52 17.92 -10.29
CA ALA A 255 -19.81 16.61 -10.87
C ALA A 255 -19.49 16.52 -12.38
N THR A 256 -19.59 17.64 -13.10
CA THR A 256 -19.20 17.79 -14.52
C THR A 256 -17.71 17.60 -14.77
N GLY A 257 -16.88 17.79 -13.76
CA GLY A 257 -15.42 17.92 -13.88
C GLY A 257 -14.94 19.30 -14.35
N SER A 258 -15.75 20.34 -14.16
CA SER A 258 -15.31 21.74 -14.36
C SER A 258 -14.41 22.20 -13.20
N TYR A 259 -13.43 23.07 -13.50
CA TYR A 259 -12.47 23.60 -12.52
C TYR A 259 -12.40 25.14 -12.54
N ASN A 260 -12.06 25.74 -11.40
CA ASN A 260 -11.56 27.12 -11.24
C ASN A 260 -11.05 27.31 -9.78
N THR A 261 -10.77 28.56 -9.39
CA THR A 261 -10.22 28.97 -8.09
C THR A 261 -11.26 29.29 -7.01
N THR A 262 -12.57 29.29 -7.32
CA THR A 262 -13.62 29.60 -6.33
C THR A 262 -13.85 28.43 -5.37
N SER A 263 -14.73 28.61 -4.36
CA SER A 263 -14.93 27.64 -3.28
C SER A 263 -15.69 26.38 -3.69
N SER A 264 -16.55 26.42 -4.71
CA SER A 264 -17.30 25.26 -5.21
C SER A 264 -16.53 24.40 -6.23
N PHE A 265 -15.26 24.72 -6.48
CA PHE A 265 -14.42 24.05 -7.48
C PHE A 265 -13.10 23.58 -6.86
N LEU A 266 -12.55 22.54 -7.46
CA LEU A 266 -11.18 22.06 -7.25
C LEU A 266 -10.45 22.15 -8.60
N TYR A 267 -9.13 22.05 -8.59
CA TYR A 267 -8.30 21.96 -9.79
C TYR A 267 -7.16 20.97 -9.55
N TYR A 268 -7.23 19.83 -10.23
CA TYR A 268 -6.35 18.68 -10.04
C TYR A 268 -6.14 18.33 -8.55
N PRO A 269 -7.18 17.81 -7.84
CA PRO A 269 -7.04 17.44 -6.43
C PRO A 269 -6.13 16.22 -6.31
N GLY A 270 -5.02 16.36 -5.56
CA GLY A 270 -4.02 15.30 -5.39
C GLY A 270 -4.47 14.18 -4.45
N ASP A 271 -5.12 14.55 -3.36
CA ASP A 271 -5.38 13.66 -2.22
C ASP A 271 -6.59 14.09 -1.39
N VAL A 272 -7.09 13.17 -0.57
CA VAL A 272 -8.30 13.31 0.25
C VAL A 272 -8.16 12.62 1.61
N ALA A 273 -8.43 13.38 2.68
CA ALA A 273 -8.63 12.86 4.03
C ALA A 273 -10.09 13.07 4.47
N VAL A 274 -10.60 12.23 5.37
CA VAL A 274 -11.98 12.30 5.87
C VAL A 274 -12.02 12.21 7.40
N ASP A 275 -12.92 12.95 8.05
CA ASP A 275 -13.14 12.87 9.50
C ASP A 275 -14.35 11.98 9.87
N TRP A 276 -14.54 11.76 11.18
CA TRP A 276 -15.64 10.95 11.71
C TRP A 276 -17.04 11.47 11.34
N ASN A 277 -17.19 12.76 11.04
CA ASN A 277 -18.44 13.39 10.61
C ASN A 277 -18.67 13.29 9.09
N SER A 278 -17.77 12.62 8.36
CA SER A 278 -17.68 12.62 6.89
C SER A 278 -17.39 14.00 6.27
N ASN A 279 -16.73 14.90 6.99
CA ASN A 279 -16.15 16.11 6.38
C ASN A 279 -14.91 15.72 5.56
N VAL A 280 -14.80 16.26 4.35
CA VAL A 280 -13.79 15.89 3.35
C VAL A 280 -12.75 17.00 3.24
N TYR A 281 -11.51 16.70 3.60
CA TYR A 281 -10.36 17.59 3.43
C TYR A 281 -9.63 17.20 2.14
N VAL A 282 -9.38 18.16 1.25
CA VAL A 282 -8.86 17.90 -0.10
C VAL A 282 -7.60 18.72 -0.36
N ALA A 283 -6.53 18.07 -0.85
CA ALA A 283 -5.37 18.77 -1.40
C ALA A 283 -5.73 19.30 -2.80
N ASP A 284 -6.13 20.56 -2.87
CA ASP A 284 -6.53 21.24 -4.11
C ASP A 284 -5.27 21.73 -4.86
N THR A 285 -4.49 20.77 -5.34
CA THR A 285 -3.06 20.89 -5.63
C THR A 285 -2.72 22.03 -6.59
N PHE A 286 -3.43 22.18 -7.71
CA PHE A 286 -3.13 23.26 -8.67
C PHE A 286 -3.69 24.63 -8.26
N ASN A 287 -4.63 24.66 -7.31
CA ASN A 287 -5.06 25.88 -6.60
C ASN A 287 -4.20 26.17 -5.35
N ASN A 288 -3.13 25.40 -5.07
CA ASN A 288 -2.15 25.67 -3.99
C ASN A 288 -2.78 25.86 -2.59
N ARG A 289 -3.80 25.07 -2.25
CA ARG A 289 -4.54 25.16 -0.99
C ARG A 289 -5.07 23.81 -0.51
N ILE A 290 -5.45 23.73 0.75
CA ILE A 290 -6.27 22.64 1.30
C ILE A 290 -7.70 23.14 1.51
N GLN A 291 -8.67 22.40 0.99
CA GLN A 291 -10.10 22.71 1.06
C GLN A 291 -10.83 21.75 2.00
N LEU A 292 -11.53 22.28 3.00
CA LEU A 292 -12.45 21.54 3.87
C LEU A 292 -13.88 21.66 3.35
N TRP A 293 -14.44 20.56 2.89
CA TRP A 293 -15.85 20.43 2.51
C TRP A 293 -16.60 19.75 3.64
N THR A 294 -17.49 20.47 4.33
CA THR A 294 -18.35 19.85 5.33
C THR A 294 -19.36 18.91 4.68
N ASN A 295 -19.77 17.85 5.39
CA ASN A 295 -20.65 16.82 4.85
C ASN A 295 -21.97 17.42 4.30
N GLY A 296 -22.21 17.24 3.00
CA GLY A 296 -23.37 17.80 2.28
C GLY A 296 -23.20 19.23 1.75
N SER A 297 -22.04 19.88 1.94
CA SER A 297 -21.76 21.22 1.39
C SER A 297 -21.56 21.21 -0.13
N SER A 298 -21.96 22.31 -0.78
CA SER A 298 -21.65 22.59 -2.20
C SER A 298 -20.41 23.47 -2.39
N THR A 299 -19.74 23.86 -1.31
CA THR A 299 -18.53 24.68 -1.28
C THR A 299 -17.53 24.21 -0.22
N GLY A 300 -16.24 24.31 -0.55
CA GLY A 300 -15.14 24.13 0.39
C GLY A 300 -14.70 25.44 1.06
N MET A 301 -14.22 25.33 2.29
CA MET A 301 -13.54 26.36 3.06
C MET A 301 -12.02 26.14 3.00
N THR A 302 -11.25 27.15 2.58
CA THR A 302 -9.78 27.06 2.62
C THR A 302 -9.30 26.96 4.08
N VAL A 303 -8.57 25.90 4.41
CA VAL A 303 -8.03 25.66 5.77
C VAL A 303 -6.50 25.67 5.84
N ALA A 304 -5.81 25.69 4.70
CA ALA A 304 -4.38 25.96 4.59
C ALA A 304 -4.02 26.44 3.17
N GLY A 305 -2.97 27.25 3.02
CA GLY A 305 -2.61 27.89 1.75
C GLY A 305 -3.47 29.12 1.42
N THR A 306 -2.96 30.02 0.58
CA THR A 306 -3.64 31.28 0.18
C THR A 306 -4.48 31.17 -1.09
N GLY A 307 -4.38 30.04 -1.83
CA GLY A 307 -4.87 29.96 -3.22
C GLY A 307 -3.80 30.31 -4.27
N SER A 308 -2.64 30.83 -3.83
CA SER A 308 -1.51 31.21 -4.68
C SER A 308 -0.29 30.33 -4.40
N ILE A 309 0.53 30.10 -5.43
CA ILE A 309 1.82 29.42 -5.27
C ILE A 309 2.81 30.33 -4.54
N GLY A 310 3.38 29.83 -3.43
CA GLY A 310 4.33 30.57 -2.61
C GLY A 310 5.06 29.67 -1.60
N ASN A 311 5.85 30.27 -0.71
CA ASN A 311 6.65 29.55 0.29
C ASN A 311 6.67 30.20 1.68
N GLY A 312 5.86 31.24 1.92
CA GLY A 312 5.55 31.75 3.25
C GLY A 312 4.91 30.70 4.18
N SER A 313 4.65 31.08 5.43
CA SER A 313 4.06 30.20 6.44
C SER A 313 2.57 29.90 6.19
N ASN A 314 1.86 30.82 5.53
CA ASN A 314 0.47 30.67 5.07
C ASN A 314 0.35 30.22 3.60
N GLU A 315 1.46 30.00 2.90
CA GLU A 315 1.50 29.65 1.48
C GLU A 315 1.89 28.19 1.26
N LEU A 316 1.51 27.65 0.11
CA LEU A 316 1.85 26.31 -0.35
C LEU A 316 2.25 26.37 -1.84
N ALA A 317 2.99 25.37 -2.31
CA ALA A 317 3.34 25.19 -3.71
C ALA A 317 3.07 23.75 -4.13
N ARG A 318 1.93 23.55 -4.82
CA ARG A 318 1.42 22.24 -5.25
C ARG A 318 1.41 21.20 -4.10
N PRO A 319 0.60 21.43 -3.05
CA PRO A 319 0.45 20.44 -1.99
C PRO A 319 -0.15 19.15 -2.55
N TYR A 320 0.54 18.01 -2.38
CA TYR A 320 0.10 16.73 -2.95
C TYR A 320 -0.83 15.97 -2.01
N ALA A 321 -0.34 15.65 -0.80
CA ALA A 321 -1.05 14.84 0.19
C ALA A 321 -1.27 15.57 1.51
N LEU A 322 -2.24 15.10 2.29
CA LEU A 322 -2.52 15.54 3.64
C LEU A 322 -2.85 14.39 4.58
N THR A 323 -2.52 14.55 5.86
CA THR A 323 -2.96 13.66 6.92
C THR A 323 -3.36 14.47 8.14
N ARG A 324 -4.35 13.98 8.90
CA ARG A 324 -4.99 14.70 10.00
C ARG A 324 -4.78 13.91 11.29
N ASP A 325 -4.27 14.54 12.34
CA ASP A 325 -4.36 13.96 13.68
C ASP A 325 -5.85 13.82 14.04
N PRO A 326 -6.38 12.59 14.30
CA PRO A 326 -7.77 12.42 14.67
C PRO A 326 -8.14 13.21 15.93
N ASN A 327 -7.21 13.37 16.87
CA ASN A 327 -7.44 13.93 18.20
C ASN A 327 -7.52 15.46 18.21
N THR A 328 -6.48 16.16 17.72
CA THR A 328 -6.43 17.63 17.70
C THR A 328 -7.03 18.26 16.45
N GLY A 329 -7.18 17.50 15.35
CA GLY A 329 -7.55 18.04 14.05
C GLY A 329 -6.45 18.84 13.35
N THR A 330 -5.21 18.78 13.85
CA THR A 330 -4.03 19.31 13.17
C THR A 330 -3.84 18.62 11.82
N LEU A 331 -3.57 19.42 10.78
CA LEU A 331 -3.27 18.95 9.43
C LEU A 331 -1.76 18.97 9.18
N TYR A 332 -1.22 17.85 8.74
CA TYR A 332 0.12 17.75 8.16
C TYR A 332 -0.03 17.66 6.64
N ILE A 333 0.72 18.48 5.91
CA ILE A 333 0.52 18.72 4.47
C ILE A 333 1.86 18.60 3.75
N SER A 334 1.94 17.71 2.77
CA SER A 334 3.09 17.60 1.87
C SER A 334 3.11 18.77 0.91
N ASP A 335 3.87 19.81 1.26
CA ASP A 335 4.10 20.99 0.43
C ASP A 335 5.20 20.67 -0.61
N THR A 336 4.83 19.78 -1.54
CA THR A 336 5.73 18.96 -2.36
C THR A 336 6.75 19.77 -3.14
N PHE A 337 6.33 20.89 -3.76
CA PHE A 337 7.22 21.70 -4.61
C PHE A 337 8.18 22.56 -3.76
N ASN A 338 7.81 22.87 -2.51
CA ASN A 338 8.68 23.52 -1.52
C ASN A 338 9.58 22.53 -0.76
N ASN A 339 9.48 21.22 -1.00
CA ASN A 339 10.30 20.17 -0.37
C ASN A 339 10.23 20.18 1.17
N ARG A 340 9.01 20.36 1.71
CA ARG A 340 8.73 20.43 3.15
C ARG A 340 7.39 19.78 3.49
N VAL A 341 7.20 19.40 4.76
CA VAL A 341 5.87 19.14 5.32
C VAL A 341 5.49 20.29 6.25
N MET A 342 4.32 20.86 5.99
CA MET A 342 3.72 21.94 6.77
C MET A 342 2.73 21.38 7.79
N CYS A 343 2.69 21.96 8.98
CA CYS A 343 1.75 21.69 10.05
C CYS A 343 0.81 22.89 10.22
N TYR A 344 -0.50 22.68 10.10
CA TYR A 344 -1.54 23.67 10.35
C TYR A 344 -2.45 23.16 11.48
N ILE A 345 -2.41 23.84 12.63
CA ILE A 345 -3.32 23.59 13.74
C ILE A 345 -4.73 24.06 13.33
N SER A 346 -5.78 23.36 13.77
CA SER A 346 -7.17 23.70 13.43
C SER A 346 -7.50 25.18 13.69
N GLY A 347 -7.92 25.90 12.66
CA GLY A 347 -8.23 27.34 12.71
C GLY A 347 -7.04 28.30 12.54
N ALA A 348 -5.80 27.81 12.40
CA ALA A 348 -4.63 28.65 12.17
C ALA A 348 -4.55 29.15 10.72
N LEU A 349 -4.31 30.45 10.53
CA LEU A 349 -4.15 31.08 9.19
C LEU A 349 -2.76 30.87 8.58
N SER A 350 -1.79 30.41 9.37
CA SER A 350 -0.42 30.10 8.96
C SER A 350 0.04 28.81 9.63
N GLY A 351 0.82 28.00 8.93
CA GLY A 351 1.44 26.79 9.44
C GLY A 351 2.92 26.95 9.81
N SER A 352 3.48 25.89 10.39
CA SER A 352 4.91 25.75 10.69
C SER A 352 5.54 24.60 9.87
N ILE A 353 6.85 24.66 9.64
CA ILE A 353 7.58 23.54 9.02
C ILE A 353 7.85 22.48 10.09
N VAL A 354 7.48 21.23 9.82
CA VAL A 354 7.73 20.09 10.73
C VAL A 354 8.64 19.00 10.14
N ALA A 355 8.87 19.03 8.83
CA ALA A 355 9.87 18.19 8.17
C ALA A 355 10.42 18.88 6.90
N GLY A 356 11.70 18.67 6.59
CA GLY A 356 12.36 19.25 5.42
C GLY A 356 12.51 20.77 5.48
N GLY A 357 12.29 21.46 4.35
CA GLY A 357 12.37 22.92 4.26
C GLY A 357 13.77 23.49 4.01
N LEU A 358 14.84 22.68 4.15
CA LEU A 358 16.22 23.05 3.80
C LEU A 358 16.54 22.81 2.31
N GLY A 359 15.55 23.03 1.43
CA GLY A 359 15.64 22.74 0.00
C GLY A 359 15.55 21.25 -0.35
N SER A 360 15.61 20.97 -1.66
CA SER A 360 15.57 19.62 -2.22
C SER A 360 16.91 18.88 -2.00
N GLY A 361 16.87 17.65 -1.48
CA GLY A 361 18.09 16.83 -1.32
C GLY A 361 17.88 15.49 -0.64
N THR A 362 18.98 14.75 -0.47
CA THR A 362 19.05 13.40 0.12
C THR A 362 19.67 13.37 1.52
N ASN A 363 20.13 14.51 2.05
CA ASN A 363 20.60 14.59 3.43
C ASN A 363 19.44 14.32 4.41
N ASN A 364 19.74 13.79 5.60
CA ASN A 364 18.71 13.46 6.59
C ASN A 364 17.93 14.67 7.17
N THR A 365 18.36 15.89 6.87
CA THR A 365 17.65 17.15 7.20
C THR A 365 16.83 17.71 6.03
N GLN A 366 16.85 17.06 4.87
CA GLN A 366 16.19 17.50 3.63
C GLN A 366 15.12 16.50 3.18
N LEU A 367 14.20 16.96 2.33
CA LEU A 367 13.28 16.12 1.58
C LEU A 367 13.45 16.42 0.09
N SER A 368 12.94 15.56 -0.79
CA SER A 368 12.99 15.73 -2.24
C SER A 368 11.66 15.31 -2.83
N SER A 369 10.78 16.31 -3.04
CA SER A 369 9.36 16.14 -3.40
C SER A 369 8.64 15.09 -2.54
N PRO A 370 8.33 15.42 -1.27
CA PRO A 370 7.48 14.56 -0.43
C PRO A 370 6.08 14.46 -1.05
N PHE A 371 5.59 13.24 -1.27
CA PHE A 371 4.25 12.94 -1.78
C PHE A 371 3.35 12.48 -0.63
N GLY A 372 2.84 11.25 -0.63
CA GLY A 372 1.99 10.71 0.44
C GLY A 372 2.67 10.75 1.82
N ILE A 373 1.85 11.03 2.83
CA ILE A 373 2.27 11.14 4.24
C ILE A 373 1.27 10.49 5.17
N TYR A 374 1.78 9.74 6.14
CA TYR A 374 0.99 9.09 7.19
C TYR A 374 1.44 9.59 8.56
N PHE A 375 0.51 10.08 9.39
CA PHE A 375 0.79 10.45 10.77
C PHE A 375 0.59 9.25 11.69
N ASP A 376 1.69 8.69 12.18
CA ASP A 376 1.66 7.69 13.24
C ASP A 376 1.56 8.38 14.60
N SER A 377 0.35 8.34 15.17
CA SER A 377 0.04 8.89 16.49
C SER A 377 0.66 8.10 17.65
N LEU A 378 1.10 6.86 17.45
CA LEU A 378 1.75 6.05 18.49
C LEU A 378 3.21 6.45 18.70
N SER A 379 3.94 6.74 17.61
CA SER A 379 5.33 7.25 17.67
C SER A 379 5.45 8.76 17.46
N ASN A 380 4.32 9.49 17.44
CA ASN A 380 4.24 10.94 17.18
C ASN A 380 5.11 11.38 15.98
N SER A 381 5.01 10.63 14.87
CA SER A 381 5.92 10.72 13.73
C SER A 381 5.19 10.76 12.39
N LEU A 382 5.78 11.47 11.44
CA LEU A 382 5.37 11.45 10.04
C LEU A 382 6.16 10.37 9.30
N ILE A 383 5.44 9.49 8.60
CA ILE A 383 6.01 8.57 7.61
C ILE A 383 5.82 9.21 6.25
N ILE A 384 6.90 9.42 5.49
CA ILE A 384 6.92 10.30 4.32
C ILE A 384 7.41 9.53 3.08
N ALA A 385 6.61 9.52 2.02
CA ALA A 385 7.03 9.09 0.69
C ALA A 385 7.91 10.18 0.04
N ASN A 386 9.22 10.04 0.19
CA ASN A 386 10.22 11.03 -0.22
C ASN A 386 10.62 10.79 -1.69
N GLY A 387 9.67 11.03 -2.59
CA GLY A 387 9.62 10.40 -3.92
C GLY A 387 10.87 10.58 -4.79
N ASN A 388 11.37 11.80 -4.94
CA ASN A 388 12.56 12.06 -5.76
C ASN A 388 13.88 11.66 -5.09
N ALA A 389 13.84 11.22 -3.82
CA ALA A 389 14.94 10.58 -3.12
C ALA A 389 14.77 9.05 -3.01
N ASN A 390 13.76 8.45 -3.65
CA ASN A 390 13.56 7.00 -3.75
C ASN A 390 13.61 6.26 -2.39
N ASN A 391 13.12 6.90 -1.33
CA ASN A 391 13.07 6.32 0.00
C ASN A 391 11.76 6.66 0.75
N ILE A 392 11.43 5.83 1.75
CA ILE A 392 10.47 6.16 2.80
C ILE A 392 11.25 6.51 4.04
N VAL A 393 10.87 7.61 4.69
CA VAL A 393 11.55 8.13 5.88
C VAL A 393 10.57 8.40 7.01
N ARG A 394 11.01 8.23 8.25
CA ARG A 394 10.30 8.63 9.46
C ARG A 394 10.88 9.94 9.97
N TRP A 395 10.05 10.97 10.10
CA TRP A 395 10.38 12.22 10.76
C TRP A 395 9.54 12.35 12.05
N THR A 396 10.17 12.14 13.22
CA THR A 396 9.50 12.31 14.52
C THR A 396 9.29 13.79 14.79
N LEU A 397 8.08 14.19 15.21
CA LEU A 397 7.75 15.61 15.37
C LEU A 397 8.63 16.25 16.46
N GLY A 398 9.31 17.35 16.10
CA GLY A 398 10.32 18.01 16.93
C GLY A 398 11.77 17.55 16.71
N ALA A 399 12.00 16.48 15.94
CA ALA A 399 13.34 16.11 15.49
C ALA A 399 13.86 17.05 14.38
N SER A 400 15.18 17.20 14.28
CA SER A 400 15.86 17.99 13.25
C SER A 400 16.18 17.20 11.97
N SER A 401 15.99 15.88 11.98
CA SER A 401 16.30 14.98 10.86
C SER A 401 15.40 13.73 10.87
N TRP A 402 15.34 13.05 9.72
CA TRP A 402 14.64 11.78 9.55
C TRP A 402 15.52 10.55 9.74
N THR A 403 14.88 9.41 9.99
CA THR A 403 15.47 8.06 9.89
C THR A 403 14.91 7.30 8.68
N LEU A 404 15.73 6.47 8.06
CA LEU A 404 15.34 5.66 6.90
C LEU A 404 14.42 4.50 7.34
N LEU A 405 13.39 4.20 6.55
CA LEU A 405 12.57 2.99 6.73
C LEU A 405 12.71 2.02 5.54
N ALA A 406 12.68 2.50 4.30
CA ALA A 406 12.82 1.67 3.10
C ALA A 406 13.43 2.47 1.93
N GLY A 407 14.03 1.76 0.96
CA GLY A 407 14.79 2.37 -0.13
C GLY A 407 16.19 2.82 0.30
N ASN A 408 16.85 3.63 -0.52
CA ASN A 408 18.24 4.03 -0.29
C ASN A 408 18.38 5.44 0.28
N ALA A 409 19.13 5.61 1.38
CA ALA A 409 19.42 6.93 1.94
C ALA A 409 20.16 7.89 0.98
N ASN A 410 20.93 7.35 0.01
CA ASN A 410 21.69 8.14 -0.96
C ASN A 410 20.87 8.66 -2.16
N GLY A 411 19.57 8.32 -2.26
CA GLY A 411 18.70 8.71 -3.38
C GLY A 411 18.57 7.68 -4.51
N MET A 412 19.32 6.58 -4.48
CA MET A 412 19.39 5.62 -5.59
C MET A 412 18.08 4.85 -5.79
N SER A 413 17.48 4.99 -6.99
CA SER A 413 16.33 4.20 -7.43
C SER A 413 16.74 2.79 -7.82
N GLY A 414 15.92 1.79 -7.49
CA GLY A 414 16.10 0.40 -7.93
C GLY A 414 14.79 -0.39 -7.90
N ASN A 415 14.85 -1.70 -8.10
CA ASN A 415 13.66 -2.55 -8.20
C ASN A 415 13.75 -3.89 -7.44
N THR A 416 14.80 -4.11 -6.66
CA THR A 416 14.88 -5.25 -5.72
C THR A 416 13.89 -5.08 -4.54
N SER A 417 13.95 -5.99 -3.57
CA SER A 417 13.15 -5.96 -2.34
C SER A 417 13.67 -4.99 -1.26
N THR A 418 14.78 -4.30 -1.50
CA THR A 418 15.31 -3.27 -0.58
C THR A 418 15.30 -1.86 -1.19
N GLU A 419 14.97 -1.77 -2.47
CA GLU A 419 15.01 -0.55 -3.26
C GLU A 419 13.61 -0.10 -3.66
N LEU A 420 13.44 1.20 -3.89
CA LEU A 420 12.20 1.81 -4.37
C LEU A 420 12.48 2.61 -5.65
N ASN A 421 11.45 2.88 -6.44
CA ASN A 421 11.54 3.73 -7.63
C ASN A 421 10.32 4.65 -7.72
N LEU A 422 10.53 5.92 -7.39
CA LEU A 422 9.52 6.96 -7.20
C LEU A 422 8.36 6.48 -6.31
N PRO A 423 8.58 6.30 -4.99
CA PRO A 423 7.51 6.06 -4.04
C PRO A 423 6.57 7.27 -3.98
N MET A 424 5.27 7.03 -4.19
CA MET A 424 4.25 8.08 -4.23
C MET A 424 3.43 8.18 -2.96
N ASP A 425 3.25 7.08 -2.23
CA ASP A 425 2.37 7.02 -1.07
C ASP A 425 2.77 5.87 -0.13
N VAL A 426 2.36 5.99 1.13
CA VAL A 426 2.69 5.05 2.20
C VAL A 426 1.59 5.05 3.26
N THR A 427 1.14 3.85 3.65
CA THR A 427 0.22 3.66 4.79
C THR A 427 0.71 2.57 5.73
N LEU A 428 0.25 2.59 6.98
CA LEU A 428 0.54 1.56 7.99
C LEU A 428 -0.73 0.77 8.33
N ASP A 429 -0.56 -0.51 8.68
CA ASP A 429 -1.59 -1.26 9.41
C ASP A 429 -1.46 -1.05 10.93
N PRO A 430 -2.46 -1.46 11.76
CA PRO A 430 -2.40 -1.29 13.22
C PRO A 430 -1.30 -2.10 13.93
N MET A 431 -0.51 -2.91 13.22
CA MET A 431 0.67 -3.60 13.73
C MET A 431 1.97 -2.87 13.38
N GLY A 432 1.89 -1.73 12.68
CA GLY A 432 3.05 -0.96 12.24
C GLY A 432 3.76 -1.51 11.00
N ASN A 433 3.17 -2.47 10.29
CA ASN A 433 3.70 -2.89 8.99
C ASN A 433 3.35 -1.84 7.93
N MET A 434 4.25 -1.66 6.96
CA MET A 434 4.23 -0.53 6.01
C MET A 434 3.93 -1.00 4.59
N TYR A 435 3.06 -0.27 3.90
CA TYR A 435 2.61 -0.57 2.53
C TYR A 435 2.98 0.62 1.64
N VAL A 436 3.88 0.42 0.69
CA VAL A 436 4.51 1.47 -0.12
C VAL A 436 4.06 1.39 -1.57
N VAL A 437 3.62 2.52 -2.15
CA VAL A 437 3.23 2.63 -3.55
C VAL A 437 4.41 3.05 -4.41
N GLU A 438 4.91 2.17 -5.28
CA GLU A 438 6.01 2.48 -6.19
C GLU A 438 5.49 2.68 -7.61
N ARG A 439 5.41 3.94 -8.02
CA ARG A 439 4.82 4.32 -9.31
C ARG A 439 5.60 3.76 -10.49
N LEU A 440 6.93 3.85 -10.47
CA LEU A 440 7.77 3.43 -11.61
C LEU A 440 8.14 1.93 -11.59
N ASN A 441 8.01 1.26 -10.43
CA ASN A 441 8.08 -0.20 -10.36
C ASN A 441 6.69 -0.88 -10.49
N HIS A 442 5.61 -0.10 -10.66
CA HIS A 442 4.25 -0.57 -10.91
C HIS A 442 3.72 -1.59 -9.87
N ARG A 443 4.08 -1.39 -8.60
CA ARG A 443 3.82 -2.35 -7.52
C ARG A 443 3.43 -1.67 -6.21
N ILE A 444 2.78 -2.44 -5.34
CA ILE A 444 2.73 -2.16 -3.91
C ILE A 444 3.67 -3.11 -3.18
N GLN A 445 4.55 -2.58 -2.33
CA GLN A 445 5.51 -3.35 -1.56
C GLN A 445 5.19 -3.26 -0.06
N PHE A 446 5.06 -4.42 0.57
CA PHE A 446 4.79 -4.61 2.00
C PHE A 446 6.10 -4.85 2.76
N PHE A 447 6.32 -4.11 3.84
CA PHE A 447 7.45 -4.27 4.77
C PHE A 447 6.90 -4.59 6.16
N PRO A 448 7.30 -5.71 6.80
CA PRO A 448 6.99 -5.96 8.21
C PRO A 448 7.53 -4.84 9.12
N MET A 449 6.92 -4.63 10.29
CA MET A 449 7.35 -3.59 11.23
C MET A 449 8.84 -3.73 11.60
N GLY A 450 9.66 -2.76 11.19
CA GLY A 450 11.09 -2.71 11.48
C GLY A 450 12.00 -3.39 10.44
N GLU A 451 11.44 -4.08 9.45
CA GLU A 451 12.20 -4.75 8.39
C GLU A 451 12.43 -3.85 7.18
N THR A 452 13.63 -3.93 6.59
CA THR A 452 14.02 -3.18 5.37
C THR A 452 13.86 -3.98 4.08
N ILE A 453 13.50 -5.27 4.19
CA ILE A 453 13.25 -6.17 3.06
C ILE A 453 11.74 -6.30 2.85
N GLY A 454 11.25 -5.77 1.74
CA GLY A 454 9.85 -5.78 1.36
C GLY A 454 9.47 -6.94 0.43
N THR A 455 8.16 -7.20 0.37
CA THR A 455 7.53 -8.19 -0.52
C THR A 455 6.53 -7.50 -1.42
N THR A 456 6.53 -7.81 -2.73
CA THR A 456 5.48 -7.31 -3.65
C THR A 456 4.14 -7.99 -3.33
N VAL A 457 3.12 -7.20 -3.00
CA VAL A 457 1.79 -7.71 -2.60
C VAL A 457 0.67 -7.36 -3.59
N ALA A 458 0.92 -6.41 -4.50
CA ALA A 458 0.05 -6.12 -5.64
C ALA A 458 0.87 -5.56 -6.81
N GLY A 459 0.44 -5.83 -8.04
CA GLY A 459 1.23 -5.54 -9.25
C GLY A 459 2.37 -6.53 -9.48
N LEU A 460 3.16 -6.31 -10.54
CA LEU A 460 4.40 -7.05 -10.82
C LEU A 460 5.54 -6.06 -11.07
N THR A 461 6.65 -6.25 -10.37
CA THR A 461 7.83 -5.38 -10.40
C THR A 461 8.28 -5.04 -11.82
N GLY A 462 8.15 -3.77 -12.20
CA GLY A 462 8.58 -3.23 -13.50
C GLY A 462 7.67 -3.57 -14.69
N ILE A 463 6.52 -4.21 -14.47
CA ILE A 463 5.59 -4.63 -15.53
C ILE A 463 4.25 -3.89 -15.36
N SER A 464 3.92 -3.01 -16.31
CA SER A 464 2.64 -2.31 -16.35
C SER A 464 1.61 -3.02 -17.24
N GLY A 465 0.34 -2.88 -16.91
CA GLY A 465 -0.77 -3.37 -17.73
C GLY A 465 -2.14 -3.20 -17.06
N SER A 466 -3.19 -3.65 -17.74
CA SER A 466 -4.61 -3.38 -17.38
C SER A 466 -5.42 -4.61 -16.95
N ASN A 467 -4.83 -5.81 -16.94
CA ASN A 467 -5.46 -6.99 -16.33
C ASN A 467 -5.50 -6.86 -14.79
N SER A 468 -6.11 -7.81 -14.08
CA SER A 468 -6.26 -7.76 -12.62
C SER A 468 -4.97 -8.06 -11.83
N ILE A 469 -3.94 -8.63 -12.45
CA ILE A 469 -2.65 -8.91 -11.78
C ILE A 469 -1.76 -7.65 -11.81
N LEU A 470 -1.88 -6.86 -12.88
CA LEU A 470 -1.02 -5.70 -13.15
C LEU A 470 -1.61 -4.40 -12.63
N LEU A 471 -0.71 -3.46 -12.33
CA LEU A 471 -1.00 -2.05 -12.08
C LEU A 471 -0.35 -1.21 -13.18
N ASN A 472 -0.77 0.05 -13.36
CA ASN A 472 -0.15 0.98 -14.28
C ASN A 472 0.06 2.33 -13.59
N GLN A 473 1.30 2.55 -13.13
CA GLN A 473 1.70 3.73 -12.34
C GLN A 473 0.74 4.04 -11.18
N PRO A 474 0.63 3.16 -10.17
CA PRO A 474 -0.23 3.40 -9.03
C PRO A 474 0.24 4.64 -8.24
N MET A 475 -0.71 5.37 -7.64
CA MET A 475 -0.44 6.68 -7.00
C MET A 475 -0.78 6.75 -5.51
N SER A 476 -1.66 5.87 -5.00
CA SER A 476 -2.06 5.85 -3.59
C SER A 476 -2.59 4.48 -3.15
N VAL A 477 -2.55 4.21 -1.84
CA VAL A 477 -3.00 2.96 -1.22
C VAL A 477 -3.65 3.18 0.14
N THR A 478 -4.72 2.45 0.43
CA THR A 478 -5.31 2.41 1.78
C THR A 478 -5.82 1.01 2.14
N LEU A 479 -6.15 0.80 3.42
CA LEU A 479 -6.54 -0.50 3.97
C LEU A 479 -7.96 -0.44 4.53
N ASP A 480 -8.77 -1.49 4.31
CA ASP A 480 -10.03 -1.65 5.06
C ASP A 480 -9.81 -2.25 6.45
N SER A 481 -10.87 -2.26 7.26
CA SER A 481 -10.88 -2.84 8.61
C SER A 481 -10.62 -4.37 8.67
N GLN A 482 -10.43 -5.04 7.53
CA GLN A 482 -10.03 -6.44 7.41
C GLN A 482 -8.57 -6.57 6.87
N LEU A 483 -7.87 -5.46 6.66
CA LEU A 483 -6.56 -5.30 6.00
C LEU A 483 -6.55 -5.78 4.54
N ASN A 484 -7.67 -5.65 3.83
CA ASN A 484 -7.66 -5.73 2.38
C ASN A 484 -7.08 -4.44 1.80
N LEU A 485 -6.29 -4.55 0.74
CA LEU A 485 -5.53 -3.47 0.12
C LEU A 485 -6.36 -2.81 -0.99
N TYR A 486 -6.49 -1.48 -0.97
CA TYR A 486 -7.17 -0.70 -2.00
C TYR A 486 -6.17 0.22 -2.69
N VAL A 487 -6.02 0.09 -4.00
CA VAL A 487 -4.94 0.73 -4.78
C VAL A 487 -5.52 1.60 -5.89
N ALA A 488 -5.12 2.88 -5.95
CA ALA A 488 -5.37 3.72 -7.11
C ALA A 488 -4.51 3.23 -8.28
N ASP A 489 -5.13 2.51 -9.20
CA ASP A 489 -4.50 1.99 -10.40
C ASP A 489 -4.66 3.02 -11.54
N THR A 490 -3.96 4.14 -11.33
CA THR A 490 -4.23 5.44 -11.89
C THR A 490 -4.38 5.47 -13.41
N PHE A 491 -3.42 4.92 -14.16
CA PHE A 491 -3.47 4.95 -15.62
C PHE A 491 -4.36 3.84 -16.23
N ASN A 492 -5.00 3.03 -15.39
CA ASN A 492 -6.10 2.14 -15.75
C ASN A 492 -7.48 2.71 -15.34
N SER A 493 -7.55 3.94 -14.80
CA SER A 493 -8.79 4.65 -14.40
C SER A 493 -9.72 3.85 -13.48
N ARG A 494 -9.14 3.13 -12.52
CA ARG A 494 -9.85 2.30 -11.55
C ARG A 494 -9.17 2.30 -10.18
N ILE A 495 -9.92 1.88 -9.16
CA ILE A 495 -9.36 1.41 -7.89
C ILE A 495 -9.46 -0.12 -7.86
N GLN A 496 -8.34 -0.79 -7.55
CA GLN A 496 -8.30 -2.25 -7.39
C GLN A 496 -8.27 -2.64 -5.90
N LYS A 497 -9.11 -3.60 -5.50
CA LYS A 497 -9.08 -4.25 -4.19
C LYS A 497 -8.35 -5.59 -4.25
N PHE A 498 -7.34 -5.78 -3.41
CA PHE A 498 -6.67 -7.05 -3.19
C PHE A 498 -7.08 -7.60 -1.81
N VAL A 499 -7.63 -8.81 -1.79
CA VAL A 499 -8.24 -9.45 -0.62
C VAL A 499 -7.19 -10.21 0.18
N ARG A 500 -7.14 -10.00 1.51
CA ARG A 500 -6.27 -10.72 2.43
C ARG A 500 -6.85 -12.10 2.77
N TYR A 501 -5.99 -13.12 2.88
CA TYR A 501 -6.35 -14.50 3.23
C TYR A 501 -5.30 -15.19 4.13
#